data_AF-A0A620CRQ3-F1
#
_entry.id   AF-A0A620CRQ3-F1
#
_cell.length_a   1.000
_cell.length_b   1.000
_cell.length_c   1.000
_cell.angle_alpha   90.00
_cell.angle_beta   90.00
_cell.angle_gamma   90.00
#
_symmetry.space_group_name_H-M   'P 1'
#
loop_
_entity.id
_entity.type
_entity.pdbx_description
1 polymer ?
#
loop_
_entity_poly.entity_id
_entity_poly.type
_entity_poly.pdbx_seq_one_letter_code
_entity_poly.pdbx_strand_id
1 'polypeptide(L)'
;MAMQQRYFKLNEADSVKYHKEYQEQIGKPRKKAIRDFLDACNAVGYYSHQSFGVEQISALLVRGDVDCGRNKRVSGKEFDDDGQALFEVRPDRRYKEGKQLAARLKEINEKLRDLSTFSGWAVSLLGCYAEAAGVRNGRHYVTWSGAGFYPEKKALVVRIPVGENGEKPLPADMSPALTEIKRSEFIAVTEE
;
A
#
# COMPACT_ATOMS: atom_id res chain seq x y z
N MET A 1 16.16 -19.21 9.52
CA MET A 1 16.85 -17.90 9.57
C MET A 1 15.82 -16.80 9.36
N ALA A 2 16.08 -15.55 9.75
CA ALA A 2 15.14 -14.45 9.57
C ALA A 2 15.62 -13.54 8.42
N MET A 3 14.68 -13.06 7.61
CA MET A 3 14.93 -12.06 6.58
C MET A 3 15.59 -10.82 7.19
N GLN A 4 16.75 -10.43 6.67
CA GLN A 4 17.41 -9.19 7.07
C GLN A 4 16.95 -8.02 6.19
N GLN A 5 16.98 -6.83 6.78
CA GLN A 5 16.64 -5.57 6.12
C GLN A 5 17.72 -4.53 6.41
N ARG A 6 17.99 -3.68 5.42
CA ARG A 6 18.79 -2.46 5.58
C ARG A 6 17.86 -1.25 5.53
N TYR A 7 18.21 -0.21 6.27
CA TYR A 7 17.36 0.95 6.51
C TYR A 7 18.07 2.20 6.04
N PHE A 8 17.33 3.09 5.39
CA PHE A 8 17.84 4.34 4.84
C PHE A 8 16.92 5.48 5.19
N LYS A 9 17.46 6.70 5.21
CA LYS A 9 16.68 7.93 5.30
C LYS A 9 17.19 8.97 4.32
N LEU A 10 16.32 9.89 3.97
CA LEU A 10 16.72 11.17 3.39
C LEU A 10 16.94 12.21 4.48
N ASN A 11 17.61 13.31 4.12
CA ASN A 11 17.62 14.50 4.97
C ASN A 11 16.20 15.13 5.03
N GLU A 12 15.97 16.06 5.96
CA GLU A 12 14.66 16.70 6.15
C GLU A 12 14.18 17.44 4.88
N ALA A 13 15.06 18.19 4.22
CA ALA A 13 14.70 19.01 3.07
C ALA A 13 14.19 18.15 1.90
N ASP A 14 14.91 17.08 1.57
CA ASP A 14 14.53 16.14 0.52
C ASP A 14 13.29 15.33 0.91
N SER A 15 13.18 14.92 2.18
CA SER A 15 12.00 14.21 2.70
C SER A 15 10.72 15.03 2.51
N VAL A 16 10.75 16.31 2.89
CA VAL A 16 9.61 17.22 2.74
C VAL A 16 9.33 17.52 1.27
N LYS A 17 10.38 17.74 0.47
CA LYS A 17 10.26 17.97 -0.97
C LYS A 17 9.53 16.82 -1.66
N TYR A 18 10.02 15.59 -1.50
CA TYR A 18 9.42 14.42 -2.16
C TYR A 18 8.03 14.11 -1.64
N HIS A 19 7.75 14.30 -0.35
CA HIS A 19 6.38 14.15 0.15
C HIS A 19 5.42 15.15 -0.50
N LYS A 20 5.81 16.43 -0.64
CA LYS A 20 4.98 17.45 -1.31
C LYS A 20 4.75 17.10 -2.78
N GLU A 21 5.82 16.74 -3.49
CA GLU A 21 5.77 16.33 -4.89
C GLU A 21 4.81 15.16 -5.10
N TYR A 22 4.92 14.12 -4.25
CA TYR A 22 3.98 13.01 -4.28
C TYR A 22 2.54 13.46 -4.07
N GLN A 23 2.26 14.27 -3.03
CA GLN A 23 0.89 14.70 -2.75
C GLN A 23 0.28 15.47 -3.93
N GLU A 24 1.06 16.31 -4.60
CA GLU A 24 0.58 17.12 -5.73
C GLU A 24 0.35 16.29 -6.99
N GLN A 25 1.31 15.45 -7.37
CA GLN A 25 1.27 14.72 -8.63
C GLN A 25 0.43 13.44 -8.55
N ILE A 26 0.41 12.76 -7.40
CA ILE A 26 -0.15 11.41 -7.27
C ILE A 26 -1.13 11.31 -6.10
N GLY A 27 -0.74 11.71 -4.89
CA GLY A 27 -1.51 11.50 -3.67
C GLY A 27 -2.90 12.12 -3.70
N LYS A 28 -3.03 13.38 -4.13
CA LYS A 28 -4.33 14.06 -4.29
C LYS A 28 -5.18 13.41 -5.41
N PRO A 29 -4.67 13.21 -6.64
CA PRO A 29 -5.39 12.45 -7.67
C PRO A 29 -5.81 11.04 -7.24
N ARG A 30 -4.95 10.30 -6.54
CA ARG A 30 -5.23 8.96 -6.00
C ARG A 30 -6.40 8.99 -5.03
N LYS A 31 -6.36 9.89 -4.03
CA LYS A 31 -7.44 10.07 -3.05
C LYS A 31 -8.76 10.41 -3.73
N LYS A 32 -8.73 11.30 -4.73
CA LYS A 32 -9.92 11.64 -5.52
C LYS A 32 -10.46 10.43 -6.28
N ALA A 33 -9.59 9.68 -6.99
CA ALA A 33 -10.01 8.51 -7.75
C ALA A 33 -10.65 7.42 -6.88
N ILE A 34 -10.11 7.19 -5.67
CA ILE A 34 -10.68 6.24 -4.70
C ILE A 34 -12.03 6.75 -4.19
N ARG A 35 -12.13 8.03 -3.82
CA ARG A 35 -13.40 8.63 -3.37
C ARG A 35 -14.48 8.51 -4.44
N ASP A 36 -14.20 8.96 -5.66
CA ASP A 36 -15.15 8.90 -6.77
C ASP A 36 -15.61 7.45 -7.03
N PHE A 37 -14.71 6.47 -6.90
CA PHE A 37 -15.03 5.04 -7.02
C PHE A 37 -15.94 4.52 -5.89
N LEU A 38 -15.65 4.89 -4.64
CA LEU A 38 -16.46 4.51 -3.49
C LEU A 38 -17.86 5.13 -3.56
N ASP A 39 -17.94 6.42 -3.89
CA ASP A 39 -19.20 7.15 -4.07
C ASP A 39 -20.05 6.49 -5.15
N ALA A 40 -19.47 6.14 -6.31
CA ALA A 40 -20.17 5.46 -7.40
C ALA A 40 -20.67 4.04 -7.04
N CYS A 41 -20.17 3.46 -5.95
CA CYS A 41 -20.55 2.15 -5.45
C CYS A 41 -21.37 2.19 -4.15
N ASN A 42 -21.72 3.39 -3.64
CA ASN A 42 -22.33 3.57 -2.32
C ASN A 42 -21.56 2.84 -1.20
N ALA A 43 -20.23 2.86 -1.29
CA ALA A 43 -19.34 2.23 -0.32
C ALA A 43 -18.71 3.28 0.58
N VAL A 44 -18.49 2.93 1.84
CA VAL A 44 -17.84 3.81 2.83
C VAL A 44 -16.34 3.52 2.94
N GLY A 45 -15.91 2.34 2.48
CA GLY A 45 -14.51 1.95 2.50
C GLY A 45 -14.22 0.78 1.57
N TYR A 46 -13.03 0.23 1.70
CA TYR A 46 -12.57 -0.87 0.88
C TYR A 46 -11.51 -1.70 1.61
N TYR A 47 -11.40 -2.96 1.19
CA TYR A 47 -10.22 -3.75 1.49
C TYR A 47 -9.26 -3.73 0.31
N SER A 48 -8.00 -3.51 0.61
CA SER A 48 -6.91 -3.71 -0.33
C SER A 48 -5.94 -4.78 0.15
N HIS A 49 -5.17 -5.30 -0.79
CA HIS A 49 -3.99 -6.10 -0.50
C HIS A 49 -2.84 -5.55 -1.34
N GLN A 50 -1.62 -5.74 -0.85
CA GLN A 50 -0.42 -5.41 -1.60
C GLN A 50 0.24 -6.68 -2.11
N SER A 51 0.71 -6.63 -3.35
CA SER A 51 1.51 -7.67 -3.97
C SER A 51 2.66 -6.99 -4.70
N PHE A 52 3.91 -7.27 -4.29
CA PHE A 52 5.12 -6.69 -4.91
C PHE A 52 5.06 -5.16 -4.99
N GLY A 53 4.67 -4.51 -3.88
CA GLY A 53 4.56 -3.04 -3.81
C GLY A 53 3.34 -2.43 -4.52
N VAL A 54 2.55 -3.24 -5.24
CA VAL A 54 1.34 -2.79 -5.93
C VAL A 54 0.11 -3.05 -5.05
N GLU A 55 -0.62 -1.99 -4.74
CA GLU A 55 -1.90 -2.10 -4.03
C GLU A 55 -3.04 -2.44 -5.00
N GLN A 56 -3.90 -3.37 -4.59
CA GLN A 56 -5.12 -3.71 -5.29
C GLN A 56 -6.32 -3.71 -4.36
N ILE A 57 -7.36 -2.97 -4.72
CA ILE A 57 -8.67 -3.01 -4.08
C ILE A 57 -9.35 -4.34 -4.44
N SER A 58 -9.79 -5.08 -3.42
CA SER A 58 -10.31 -6.44 -3.53
C SER A 58 -11.78 -6.59 -3.13
N ALA A 59 -12.26 -5.70 -2.26
CA ALA A 59 -13.63 -5.69 -1.76
C ALA A 59 -14.04 -4.27 -1.36
N LEU A 60 -15.36 -4.04 -1.36
CA LEU A 60 -15.97 -2.84 -0.80
C LEU A 60 -16.40 -3.08 0.64
N LEU A 61 -16.42 -2.02 1.44
CA LEU A 61 -17.06 -1.97 2.74
C LEU A 61 -18.30 -1.09 2.62
N VAL A 62 -19.47 -1.65 2.94
CA VAL A 62 -20.77 -0.99 2.80
C VAL A 62 -21.56 -1.09 4.10
N ARG A 63 -22.50 -0.18 4.30
CA ARG A 63 -23.45 -0.22 5.43
C ARG A 63 -24.52 -1.30 5.22
N GLY A 64 -25.25 -1.59 6.31
CA GLY A 64 -26.31 -2.59 6.39
C GLY A 64 -27.39 -2.47 5.30
N ASP A 65 -27.77 -1.23 5.03
CA ASP A 65 -28.88 -0.79 4.20
C ASP A 65 -28.57 -0.68 2.70
N VAL A 66 -27.29 -0.80 2.31
CA VAL A 66 -26.88 -0.69 0.91
C VAL A 66 -27.26 -1.94 0.12
N ASP A 67 -28.11 -1.78 -0.89
CA ASP A 67 -28.42 -2.85 -1.85
C ASP A 67 -27.21 -3.15 -2.74
N CYS A 68 -26.67 -4.35 -2.56
CA CYS A 68 -25.51 -4.84 -3.30
C CYS A 68 -25.89 -5.91 -4.34
N GLY A 69 -27.19 -6.13 -4.57
CA GLY A 69 -27.72 -7.19 -5.41
C GLY A 69 -27.21 -8.57 -4.98
N ARG A 70 -26.88 -9.43 -5.95
CA ARG A 70 -26.39 -10.79 -5.70
C ARG A 70 -24.87 -10.88 -5.51
N ASN A 71 -24.21 -9.79 -5.15
CA ASN A 71 -22.80 -9.85 -4.75
C ASN A 71 -22.62 -10.67 -3.48
N LYS A 72 -21.42 -11.24 -3.32
CA LYS A 72 -21.09 -11.96 -2.10
C LYS A 72 -20.95 -10.94 -0.98
N ARG A 73 -21.79 -11.06 0.04
CA ARG A 73 -21.81 -10.20 1.21
C ARG A 73 -21.45 -11.01 2.44
N VAL A 74 -20.49 -10.53 3.22
CA VAL A 74 -20.05 -11.14 4.47
C VAL A 74 -20.07 -10.06 5.54
N SER A 75 -20.54 -10.39 6.75
CA SER A 75 -20.42 -9.46 7.87
C SER A 75 -18.93 -9.17 8.10
N GLY A 76 -18.56 -7.90 8.02
CA GLY A 76 -17.23 -7.45 8.42
C GLY A 76 -17.07 -7.46 9.94
N LYS A 77 -15.86 -7.16 10.40
CA LYS A 77 -15.57 -6.86 11.81
C LYS A 77 -15.40 -5.36 12.05
N GLU A 78 -15.46 -4.57 10.98
CA GLU A 78 -15.23 -3.14 10.94
C GLU A 78 -16.52 -2.37 11.22
N PHE A 79 -16.34 -1.19 11.78
CA PHE A 79 -17.37 -0.20 11.98
C PHE A 79 -16.95 1.09 11.27
N ASP A 80 -17.91 1.88 10.80
CA ASP A 80 -17.61 3.24 10.36
C ASP A 80 -17.46 4.20 11.55
N ASP A 81 -17.19 5.48 11.25
CA ASP A 81 -17.01 6.54 12.25
C ASP A 81 -18.25 6.77 13.13
N ASP A 82 -19.44 6.34 12.65
CA ASP A 82 -20.71 6.41 13.38
C ASP A 82 -20.97 5.15 14.23
N GLY A 83 -20.05 4.17 14.22
CA GLY A 83 -20.19 2.90 14.92
C GLY A 83 -21.12 1.90 14.23
N GLN A 84 -21.44 2.08 12.94
CA GLN A 84 -22.28 1.15 12.19
C GLN A 84 -21.46 0.00 11.63
N ALA A 85 -21.97 -1.22 11.79
CA ALA A 85 -21.30 -2.42 11.28
C ALA A 85 -21.21 -2.41 9.75
N LEU A 86 -20.02 -2.68 9.24
CA LEU A 86 -19.74 -2.73 7.81
C LEU A 86 -19.77 -4.16 7.29
N PHE A 87 -20.19 -4.30 6.04
CA PHE A 87 -20.23 -5.56 5.32
C PHE A 87 -19.21 -5.56 4.21
N GLU A 88 -18.44 -6.64 4.15
CA GLU A 88 -17.56 -6.91 3.03
C GLU A 88 -18.39 -7.34 1.82
N VAL A 89 -18.20 -6.65 0.70
CA VAL A 89 -18.86 -6.98 -0.57
C VAL A 89 -17.80 -7.33 -1.62
N ARG A 90 -17.89 -8.57 -2.12
CA ARG A 90 -17.05 -9.09 -3.21
C ARG A 90 -17.89 -9.38 -4.44
N PRO A 91 -17.30 -9.24 -5.64
CA PRO A 91 -17.99 -9.58 -6.88
C PRO A 91 -18.35 -11.07 -6.94
N ASP A 92 -19.62 -11.38 -7.17
CA ASP A 92 -20.07 -12.71 -7.57
C ASP A 92 -20.31 -12.76 -9.08
N ARG A 93 -19.29 -13.20 -9.83
CA ARG A 93 -19.28 -13.17 -11.30
C ARG A 93 -20.31 -14.10 -11.96
N ARG A 94 -21.05 -14.90 -11.18
CA ARG A 94 -22.20 -15.68 -11.67
C ARG A 94 -23.37 -14.79 -12.03
N TYR A 95 -23.50 -13.63 -11.38
CA TYR A 95 -24.61 -12.70 -11.55
C TYR A 95 -24.18 -11.42 -12.27
N LYS A 96 -25.15 -10.68 -12.81
CA LYS A 96 -24.90 -9.46 -13.61
C LYS A 96 -24.21 -8.38 -12.76
N GLU A 97 -24.68 -8.17 -11.54
CA GLU A 97 -24.20 -7.17 -10.60
C GLU A 97 -22.74 -7.47 -10.20
N GLY A 98 -22.39 -8.75 -10.00
CA GLY A 98 -21.02 -9.12 -9.68
C GLY A 98 -20.06 -9.06 -10.86
N LYS A 99 -20.54 -9.26 -12.10
CA LYS A 99 -19.74 -8.95 -13.29
C LYS A 99 -19.47 -7.45 -13.42
N GLN A 100 -20.47 -6.61 -13.13
CA GLN A 100 -20.32 -5.15 -13.13
C GLN A 100 -19.35 -4.68 -12.04
N LEU A 101 -19.47 -5.17 -10.80
CA LEU A 101 -18.54 -4.84 -9.73
C LEU A 101 -17.11 -5.30 -10.06
N ALA A 102 -16.95 -6.50 -10.63
CA ALA A 102 -15.64 -6.98 -11.07
C ALA A 102 -14.99 -6.09 -12.14
N ALA A 103 -15.78 -5.56 -13.08
CA ALA A 103 -15.29 -4.63 -14.09
C ALA A 103 -14.85 -3.30 -13.47
N ARG A 104 -15.68 -2.72 -12.59
CA ARG A 104 -15.33 -1.48 -11.87
C ARG A 104 -14.06 -1.63 -11.02
N LEU A 105 -13.93 -2.75 -10.30
CA LEU A 105 -12.72 -3.07 -9.53
C LEU A 105 -11.49 -3.20 -10.43
N LYS A 106 -11.63 -3.76 -11.63
CA LYS A 106 -10.54 -3.83 -12.59
C LYS A 106 -10.12 -2.42 -13.05
N GLU A 107 -11.08 -1.60 -13.47
CA GLU A 107 -10.85 -0.24 -13.96
C GLU A 107 -10.16 0.64 -12.92
N ILE A 108 -10.64 0.64 -11.66
CA ILE A 108 -9.99 1.43 -10.61
C ILE A 108 -8.58 0.91 -10.32
N ASN A 109 -8.38 -0.42 -10.26
CA ASN A 109 -7.05 -0.97 -9.99
C ASN A 109 -6.06 -0.68 -11.12
N GLU A 110 -6.49 -0.66 -12.38
CA GLU A 110 -5.66 -0.20 -13.50
C GLU A 110 -5.25 1.26 -13.31
N LYS A 111 -6.21 2.14 -12.98
CA LYS A 111 -5.92 3.54 -12.68
C LYS A 111 -4.99 3.73 -11.48
N LEU A 112 -5.12 2.89 -10.44
CA LEU A 112 -4.30 2.95 -9.23
C LEU A 112 -2.88 2.42 -9.43
N ARG A 113 -2.58 1.71 -10.54
CA ARG A 113 -1.20 1.37 -10.92
C ARG A 113 -0.41 2.63 -11.29
N ASP A 114 -1.00 3.51 -12.08
CA ASP A 114 -0.38 4.77 -12.47
C ASP A 114 -0.35 5.76 -11.30
N LEU A 115 -1.36 5.69 -10.42
CA LEU A 115 -1.45 6.53 -9.22
C LEU A 115 -0.88 5.85 -7.98
N SER A 116 0.31 5.26 -8.05
CA SER A 116 0.90 4.41 -7.00
C SER A 116 0.83 4.93 -5.55
N THR A 117 0.93 4.01 -4.58
CA THR A 117 1.07 4.38 -3.16
C THR A 117 2.36 5.15 -2.94
N PHE A 118 2.44 5.93 -1.85
CA PHE A 118 3.67 6.67 -1.52
C PHE A 118 4.89 5.76 -1.46
N SER A 119 4.75 4.59 -0.83
CA SER A 119 5.80 3.59 -0.75
C SER A 119 6.24 3.15 -2.15
N GLY A 120 5.31 2.74 -3.03
CA GLY A 120 5.65 2.29 -4.38
C GLY A 120 6.33 3.38 -5.21
N TRP A 121 5.80 4.61 -5.14
CA TRP A 121 6.38 5.76 -5.83
C TRP A 121 7.78 6.10 -5.32
N ALA A 122 7.98 6.24 -4.01
CA ALA A 122 9.25 6.68 -3.44
C ALA A 122 10.36 5.64 -3.66
N VAL A 123 10.04 4.36 -3.52
CA VAL A 123 11.00 3.27 -3.74
C VAL A 123 11.45 3.21 -5.20
N SER A 124 10.53 3.45 -6.14
CA SER A 124 10.85 3.54 -7.57
C SER A 124 11.69 4.79 -7.89
N LEU A 125 11.25 5.96 -7.42
CA LEU A 125 11.93 7.24 -7.63
C LEU A 125 13.38 7.23 -7.12
N LEU A 126 13.61 6.59 -5.97
CA LEU A 126 14.91 6.57 -5.30
C LEU A 126 15.79 5.38 -5.74
N GLY A 127 15.37 4.58 -6.72
CA GLY A 127 16.15 3.42 -7.20
C GLY A 127 16.36 2.37 -6.10
N CYS A 128 15.38 2.15 -5.23
CA CYS A 128 15.51 1.32 -4.03
C CYS A 128 14.70 0.02 -4.09
N TYR A 129 14.09 -0.29 -5.22
CA TYR A 129 13.23 -1.46 -5.32
C TYR A 129 14.04 -2.74 -5.25
N ALA A 130 13.74 -3.58 -4.28
CA ALA A 130 14.31 -4.91 -4.14
C ALA A 130 13.26 -5.86 -3.55
N GLU A 131 13.42 -7.14 -3.87
CA GLU A 131 12.57 -8.21 -3.36
C GLU A 131 13.42 -9.34 -2.78
N ALA A 132 12.91 -9.97 -1.73
CA ALA A 132 13.48 -11.17 -1.17
C ALA A 132 12.40 -12.17 -0.81
N ALA A 133 12.66 -13.43 -1.12
CA ALA A 133 11.82 -14.56 -0.80
C ALA A 133 12.59 -15.51 0.12
N GLY A 134 11.86 -16.28 0.93
CA GLY A 134 12.44 -17.27 1.83
C GLY A 134 11.39 -18.25 2.34
N VAL A 135 11.81 -19.14 3.25
CA VAL A 135 10.93 -20.12 3.90
C VAL A 135 11.03 -19.98 5.41
N ARG A 136 9.90 -19.69 6.07
CA ARG A 136 9.82 -19.58 7.53
C ARG A 136 8.70 -20.47 8.04
N ASN A 137 9.00 -21.34 9.00
CA ASN A 137 8.03 -22.29 9.59
C ASN A 137 7.27 -23.11 8.53
N GLY A 138 7.97 -23.59 7.49
CA GLY A 138 7.38 -24.36 6.40
C GLY A 138 6.52 -23.55 5.42
N ARG A 139 6.47 -22.21 5.55
CA ARG A 139 5.72 -21.33 4.65
C ARG A 139 6.68 -20.48 3.80
N HIS A 140 6.45 -20.49 2.49
CA HIS A 140 7.08 -19.53 1.59
C HIS A 140 6.55 -18.13 1.91
N TYR A 141 7.44 -17.14 1.97
CA TYR A 141 7.08 -15.74 2.13
C TYR A 141 7.94 -14.88 1.21
N VAL A 142 7.38 -13.74 0.80
CA VAL A 142 8.05 -12.73 -0.01
C VAL A 142 7.92 -11.40 0.71
N THR A 143 8.99 -10.61 0.68
CA THR A 143 9.01 -9.22 1.13
C THR A 143 9.65 -8.36 0.04
N TRP A 144 9.32 -7.08 0.04
CA TRP A 144 9.87 -6.10 -0.88
C TRP A 144 10.24 -4.82 -0.13
N SER A 145 10.97 -3.94 -0.81
CA SER A 145 11.33 -2.61 -0.29
C SER A 145 10.08 -1.79 0.03
N GLY A 146 10.13 -1.04 1.12
CA GLY A 146 9.04 -0.16 1.54
C GLY A 146 9.55 1.22 1.92
N ALA A 147 8.74 2.25 1.72
CA ALA A 147 9.04 3.62 2.12
C ALA A 147 7.86 4.28 2.82
N GLY A 148 8.17 5.18 3.75
CA GLY A 148 7.17 5.95 4.50
C GLY A 148 7.68 7.36 4.78
N PHE A 149 6.75 8.32 4.83
CA PHE A 149 7.01 9.67 5.29
C PHE A 149 6.32 9.88 6.63
N TYR A 150 7.08 10.37 7.60
CA TYR A 150 6.63 10.56 8.98
C TYR A 150 6.61 12.07 9.27
N PRO A 151 5.43 12.73 9.19
CA PRO A 151 5.33 14.18 9.23
C PRO A 151 5.90 14.82 10.50
N GLU A 152 5.67 14.20 11.66
CA GLU A 152 6.15 14.69 12.96
C GLU A 152 7.68 14.73 13.04
N LYS A 153 8.35 13.84 12.31
CA LYS A 153 9.81 13.78 12.21
C LYS A 153 10.34 14.39 10.91
N LYS A 154 9.43 14.81 10.01
CA LYS A 154 9.69 15.23 8.63
C LYS A 154 10.66 14.32 7.89
N ALA A 155 10.56 13.02 8.13
CA ALA A 155 11.55 12.04 7.67
C ALA A 155 10.91 11.08 6.67
N LEU A 156 11.58 10.90 5.53
CA LEU A 156 11.34 9.80 4.61
C LEU A 156 12.34 8.70 4.92
N VAL A 157 11.83 7.52 5.28
CA VAL A 157 12.65 6.33 5.53
C VAL A 157 12.28 5.21 4.57
N VAL A 158 13.28 4.39 4.24
CA VAL A 158 13.18 3.24 3.34
C VAL A 158 13.71 2.01 4.05
N ARG A 159 13.01 0.88 3.91
CA ARG A 159 13.51 -0.46 4.27
C ARG A 159 13.73 -1.27 3.00
N ILE A 160 14.88 -1.94 2.90
CA ILE A 160 15.26 -2.76 1.75
C ILE A 160 15.56 -4.17 2.25
N PRO A 161 14.86 -5.22 1.77
CA PRO A 161 15.18 -6.58 2.16
C PRO A 161 16.47 -7.06 1.49
N VAL A 162 17.37 -7.67 2.28
CA VAL A 162 18.69 -8.14 1.82
C VAL A 162 18.87 -9.66 1.93
N GLY A 163 17.76 -10.40 1.98
CA GLY A 163 17.78 -11.86 2.04
C GLY A 163 18.05 -12.42 3.43
N GLU A 164 18.09 -13.76 3.51
CA GLU A 164 18.61 -14.44 4.70
C GLU A 164 20.13 -14.18 4.75
N ASN A 165 20.65 -13.87 5.94
CA ASN A 165 22.07 -13.51 6.18
C ASN A 165 22.58 -12.20 5.55
N GLY A 166 21.74 -11.41 4.86
CA GLY A 166 22.14 -10.11 4.31
C GLY A 166 23.00 -10.21 3.03
N GLU A 167 22.95 -11.36 2.34
CA GLU A 167 23.79 -11.66 1.19
C GLU A 167 23.32 -10.96 -0.11
N LYS A 168 22.07 -10.48 -0.17
CA LYS A 168 21.60 -9.81 -1.38
C LYS A 168 22.20 -8.40 -1.47
N PRO A 169 22.75 -8.03 -2.65
CA PRO A 169 23.27 -6.68 -2.85
C PRO A 169 22.14 -5.66 -2.82
N LEU A 170 22.48 -4.44 -2.43
CA LEU A 170 21.61 -3.29 -2.60
C LEU A 170 21.44 -2.97 -4.09
N PRO A 171 20.33 -2.35 -4.51
CA PRO A 171 20.18 -1.85 -5.87
C PRO A 171 21.32 -0.88 -6.24
N ALA A 172 21.83 -1.00 -7.46
CA ALA A 172 22.99 -0.23 -7.91
C ALA A 172 22.65 1.23 -8.27
N ASP A 173 21.37 1.51 -8.52
CA ASP A 173 20.80 2.78 -8.94
C ASP A 173 20.21 3.59 -7.77
N MET A 174 20.53 3.21 -6.53
CA MET A 174 20.07 3.93 -5.34
C MET A 174 20.48 5.41 -5.39
N SER A 175 19.52 6.27 -5.09
CA SER A 175 19.76 7.72 -5.01
C SER A 175 20.88 8.03 -4.01
N PRO A 176 21.88 8.84 -4.38
CA PRO A 176 22.99 9.20 -3.49
C PRO A 176 22.54 10.08 -2.31
N ALA A 177 21.30 10.61 -2.34
CA ALA A 177 20.73 11.35 -1.23
C ALA A 177 20.36 10.45 -0.03
N LEU A 178 20.31 9.12 -0.24
CA LEU A 178 20.01 8.17 0.81
C LEU A 178 21.22 7.94 1.72
N THR A 179 20.98 8.12 3.01
CA THR A 179 21.94 7.77 4.06
C THR A 179 21.47 6.50 4.75
N GLU A 180 22.35 5.51 4.85
CA GLU A 180 22.07 4.31 5.63
C GLU A 180 21.97 4.65 7.12
N ILE A 181 21.00 4.03 7.79
CA ILE A 181 20.76 4.21 9.22
C ILE A 181 20.65 2.86 9.93
N LYS A 182 20.83 2.89 11.25
CA LYS A 182 20.62 1.72 12.10
C LYS A 182 19.13 1.42 12.22
N ARG A 183 18.79 0.14 12.44
CA ARG A 183 17.42 -0.29 12.75
C ARG A 183 16.81 0.48 13.94
N SER A 184 17.60 0.77 14.97
CA SER A 184 17.13 1.53 16.14
C SER A 184 16.70 2.95 15.78
N GLU A 185 17.36 3.57 14.81
CA GLU A 185 17.00 4.89 14.33
C GLU A 185 15.75 4.83 13.45
N PHE A 186 15.62 3.81 12.60
CA PHE A 186 14.39 3.55 11.84
C PHE A 186 13.19 3.44 12.78
N ILE A 187 13.28 2.58 13.81
CA ILE A 187 12.25 2.41 14.85
C ILE A 187 11.90 3.74 15.54
N ALA A 188 12.90 4.54 15.89
CA ALA A 188 12.67 5.84 16.54
C ALA A 188 11.92 6.85 15.64
N VAL A 189 11.97 6.68 14.33
CA VAL A 189 11.21 7.48 13.36
C VAL A 189 9.83 6.89 13.11
N THR A 190 9.72 5.56 13.00
CA THR A 190 8.49 4.89 12.55
C THR A 190 7.54 4.50 13.67
N GLU A 191 8.01 4.47 14.92
CA GLU A 191 7.26 3.95 16.08
C GLU A 191 6.83 2.46 15.91
N GLU A 192 7.52 1.70 15.05
CA GLU A 192 7.40 0.24 14.92
C GLU A 192 8.10 -0.50 16.06
#